data_AF-A0A925SMR6-F1
#
_entry.id   AF-A0A925SMR6-F1
#
_cell.length_a   1.000
_cell.length_b   1.000
_cell.length_c   1.000
_cell.angle_alpha   90.00
_cell.angle_beta   90.00
_cell.angle_gamma   90.00
#
_symmetry.space_group_name_H-M   'P 1'
#
loop_
_entity.id
_entity.type
_entity.pdbx_description
1 polymer ?
#
loop_
_entity_poly.entity_id
_entity_poly.type
_entity_poly.pdbx_seq_one_letter_code
_entity_poly.pdbx_strand_id
1 'polypeptide(L)' 'MSIWQVQLDSRDVSQYRKQLNKQGFISANYYSSNGFDLKKMRQMAIEGKIDAMRCIIGKSTRWYYSEKQAETARLRGELY' A
#
# COMPACT_ATOMS: atom_id res chain seq x y z
N MET A 1 8.54 11.61 1.94
CA MET A 1 7.70 10.44 1.62
C MET A 1 8.51 9.21 1.93
N SER A 2 7.92 8.25 2.63
CA SER A 2 8.68 7.19 3.28
C SER A 2 7.96 5.86 3.13
N ILE A 3 8.69 4.80 2.78
CA ILE A 3 8.17 3.44 2.94
C ILE A 3 8.30 3.11 4.43
N TRP A 4 7.18 3.03 5.12
CA TRP A 4 7.16 2.59 6.51
C TRP A 4 7.07 1.07 6.59
N GLN A 5 7.66 0.51 7.65
CA GLN A 5 7.63 -0.91 7.92
C GLN A 5 7.15 -1.16 9.34
N VAL A 6 6.25 -2.12 9.50
CA VAL A 6 5.76 -2.59 10.80
C VAL A 6 5.79 -4.12 10.83
N GLN A 7 6.24 -4.67 11.96
CA GLN A 7 6.05 -6.09 12.26
C GLN A 7 4.78 -6.26 13.07
N LEU A 8 3.92 -7.18 12.66
CA LEU A 8 2.64 -7.47 13.30
C LEU A 8 2.55 -8.96 13.63
N ASP A 9 1.99 -9.28 14.80
CA ASP A 9 1.49 -10.62 15.09
C ASP A 9 0.24 -10.88 14.24
N SER A 10 0.00 -12.14 13.87
CA SER A 10 -1.16 -12.54 13.06
C SER A 10 -2.50 -12.14 13.71
N ARG A 11 -2.55 -12.07 15.05
CA ARG A 11 -3.71 -11.66 15.83
C ARG A 11 -4.08 -10.19 15.63
N ASP A 12 -3.09 -9.31 15.45
CA ASP A 12 -3.28 -7.86 15.40
C ASP A 12 -3.53 -7.33 13.98
N VAL A 13 -3.26 -8.15 12.95
CA VAL A 13 -3.41 -7.78 11.53
C VAL A 13 -4.78 -7.20 11.22
N SER A 14 -5.83 -7.78 11.80
CA SER A 14 -7.21 -7.35 11.54
C SER A 14 -7.49 -5.95 12.08
N GLN A 15 -7.01 -5.63 13.29
CA GLN A 15 -7.16 -4.32 13.89
C GLN A 15 -6.27 -3.29 13.18
N TYR A 16 -5.03 -3.65 12.89
CA TYR A 16 -4.09 -2.77 12.20
C TYR A 16 -4.55 -2.45 10.78
N ARG A 17 -5.10 -3.43 10.05
CA ARG A 17 -5.72 -3.19 8.73
C ARG A 17 -6.85 -2.17 8.81
N LYS A 18 -7.71 -2.24 9.84
CA LYS A 18 -8.79 -1.25 10.03
C LYS A 18 -8.22 0.15 10.28
N GLN A 19 -7.13 0.26 11.04
CA GLN A 19 -6.45 1.53 11.28
C GLN A 19 -5.83 2.09 10.00
N LEU A 20 -5.10 1.26 9.24
CA LEU A 20 -4.53 1.66 7.94
C LEU A 20 -5.60 2.15 6.97
N ASN A 21 -6.70 1.41 6.83
CA ASN A 21 -7.81 1.83 5.99
C ASN A 21 -8.39 3.18 6.43
N LYS A 22 -8.54 3.43 7.75
CA LYS A 22 -8.99 4.73 8.28
C LYS A 22 -8.00 5.87 7.98
N GLN A 23 -6.71 5.56 7.90
CA GLN A 23 -5.66 6.49 7.51
C GLN A 23 -5.52 6.66 5.99
N GLY A 24 -6.34 5.97 5.19
CA GLY A 24 -6.30 6.02 3.73
C GLY A 24 -5.22 5.14 3.10
N PHE A 25 -4.69 4.16 3.83
CA PHE A 25 -3.78 3.14 3.30
C PHE A 25 -4.54 1.88 2.93
N ILE A 26 -4.54 1.54 1.65
CA ILE A 26 -5.30 0.41 1.12
C ILE A 26 -4.35 -0.70 0.68
N SER A 27 -4.76 -1.95 0.86
CA SER A 27 -3.92 -3.11 0.53
C SER A 27 -3.64 -3.22 -0.96
N ALA A 28 -2.43 -3.63 -1.33
CA ALA A 28 -2.03 -3.91 -2.72
C ALA A 28 -3.03 -4.80 -3.47
N ASN A 29 -3.63 -5.79 -2.82
CA ASN A 29 -4.61 -6.68 -3.45
C ASN A 29 -5.82 -5.92 -4.02
N TYR A 30 -6.29 -4.87 -3.34
CA TYR A 30 -7.39 -4.03 -3.84
C TYR A 30 -7.03 -3.34 -5.15
N TYR A 31 -5.82 -2.75 -5.22
CA TYR A 31 -5.33 -2.11 -6.44
C TYR A 31 -5.16 -3.10 -7.59
N SER A 32 -4.61 -4.29 -7.30
CA SER A 32 -4.50 -5.36 -8.30
C SER A 32 -5.86 -5.75 -8.87
N SER A 33 -6.90 -5.87 -8.02
CA SER A 33 -8.26 -6.18 -8.46
C SER A 33 -8.91 -5.04 -9.25
N ASN A 34 -8.50 -3.79 -9.02
CA ASN A 34 -9.02 -2.61 -9.72
C ASN A 34 -8.21 -2.22 -10.98
N GLY A 35 -7.32 -3.11 -11.43
CA GLY A 35 -6.55 -2.95 -12.67
C GLY A 35 -5.32 -2.04 -12.57
N PHE A 36 -4.83 -1.75 -11.37
CA PHE A 36 -3.59 -0.98 -11.19
C PHE A 36 -2.35 -1.87 -11.34
N ASP A 37 -1.29 -1.34 -11.94
CA ASP A 37 0.00 -2.02 -12.00
C ASP A 37 0.76 -1.93 -10.66
N LEU A 38 0.77 -3.04 -9.92
CA LEU A 38 1.48 -3.16 -8.64
C LEU A 38 2.99 -3.01 -8.74
N LYS A 39 3.61 -3.36 -9.88
CA LYS A 39 5.05 -3.18 -10.07
C LYS A 39 5.37 -1.70 -10.15
N LYS A 40 4.59 -0.95 -10.92
CA LYS A 40 4.70 0.52 -11.00
C LYS A 40 4.40 1.19 -9.67
N MET A 41 3.36 0.75 -8.94
CA MET A 41 3.09 1.26 -7.59
C MET A 41 4.28 1.05 -6.67
N ARG A 42 4.87 -0.15 -6.66
CA ARG A 42 6.06 -0.42 -5.82
C ARG A 42 7.24 0.43 -6.25
N GLN A 43 7.48 0.60 -7.54
CA GLN A 43 8.54 1.45 -8.05
C GLN A 43 8.32 2.91 -7.63
N MET A 44 7.12 3.45 -7.78
CA MET A 44 6.78 4.80 -7.33
C MET A 44 6.92 4.97 -5.82
N ALA A 45 6.64 3.92 -5.03
CA ALA A 45 6.87 3.95 -3.60
C ALA A 45 8.36 4.03 -3.27
N ILE A 46 9.20 3.30 -4.01
CA ILE A 46 10.67 3.34 -3.86
C ILE A 46 11.23 4.70 -4.31
N GLU A 47 10.68 5.27 -5.37
CA GLU A 47 11.01 6.62 -5.87
C GLU A 47 10.50 7.74 -4.95
N GLY A 48 9.72 7.41 -3.90
CA GLY A 48 9.15 8.38 -2.98
C GLY A 48 8.06 9.26 -3.60
N LYS A 49 7.38 8.76 -4.64
CA LYS A 49 6.22 9.41 -5.29
C LYS A 49 4.90 9.02 -4.64
N ILE A 50 4.83 7.81 -4.09
CA ILE A 50 3.68 7.37 -3.30
C ILE A 50 4.11 6.85 -1.93
N ASP A 51 3.30 7.13 -0.94
CA ASP A 51 3.46 6.64 0.42
C ASP A 51 3.00 5.18 0.51
N ALA A 52 3.81 4.35 1.17
CA ALA A 52 3.56 2.92 1.30
C ALA A 52 3.87 2.40 2.69
N MET A 53 3.09 1.41 3.12
CA MET A 53 3.28 0.68 4.37
C MET A 53 3.55 -0.79 4.08
N ARG A 54 4.61 -1.33 4.65
CA ARG A 54 4.94 -2.76 4.64
C ARG A 54 4.60 -3.37 5.99
N CYS A 55 3.59 -4.24 5.99
CA CYS A 55 3.23 -5.02 7.15
C CYS A 55 3.86 -6.41 7.05
N ILE A 56 4.82 -6.71 7.92
CA ILE A 56 5.46 -8.02 8.04
C ILE A 56 4.70 -8.82 9.08
N ILE A 57 4.11 -9.94 8.65
CA ILE A 57 3.28 -10.84 9.46
C ILE A 57 3.95 -12.21 9.43
N GLY A 58 4.78 -12.48 10.43
CA GLY A 58 5.68 -13.64 10.41
C GLY A 58 6.55 -13.65 9.15
N LYS A 59 6.33 -14.63 8.26
CA LYS A 59 7.05 -14.76 6.97
C LYS A 59 6.38 -14.03 5.80
N SER A 60 5.16 -13.50 5.98
CA SER A 60 4.40 -12.83 4.92
C SER A 60 4.61 -11.32 4.97
N THR A 61 4.79 -10.67 3.82
CA THR A 61 4.82 -9.20 3.72
C THR A 61 3.61 -8.72 2.92
N ARG A 62 2.79 -7.87 3.53
CA ARG A 62 1.66 -7.21 2.86
C ARG A 62 1.99 -5.74 2.63
N TRP A 63 1.69 -5.27 1.44
CA TRP A 63 1.89 -3.88 1.05
C TRP A 63 0.57 -3.14 1.10
N TYR A 64 0.63 -1.90 1.59
CA TYR A 64 -0.46 -0.96 1.56
C TYR A 64 0.05 0.35 0.96
N TYR A 65 -0.78 1.03 0.19
CA TYR A 65 -0.44 2.27 -0.48
C TYR A 65 -1.46 3.35 -0.13
N SER A 66 -1.04 4.62 -0.15
CA SER A 66 -1.95 5.73 0.05
C SER A 66 -2.96 5.81 -1.11
N GLU A 67 -4.25 5.75 -0.78
CA GLU A 67 -5.36 5.81 -1.73
C GLU A 67 -5.35 7.09 -2.55
N LYS A 68 -5.34 8.23 -1.88
CA LYS A 68 -5.35 9.53 -2.52
C LYS A 68 -4.20 9.71 -3.52
N GLN A 69 -3.00 9.25 -3.16
CA GLN A 69 -1.82 9.37 -4.03
C GLN A 69 -1.85 8.37 -5.19
N ALA A 70 -2.29 7.13 -4.93
CA ALA A 70 -2.48 6.13 -5.98
C ALA A 70 -3.55 6.57 -7.00
N GLU A 71 -4.68 7.12 -6.55
CA GLU A 71 -5.71 7.64 -7.45
C GLU A 71 -5.22 8.85 -8.24
N THR A 72 -4.49 9.76 -7.60
CA THR A 72 -3.90 10.92 -8.29
C THR A 72 -2.90 10.47 -9.37
N ALA A 73 -2.03 9.51 -9.08
CA ALA A 73 -1.10 8.95 -10.04
C ALA A 73 -1.83 8.23 -11.19
N ARG A 74 -2.96 7.58 -10.91
CA ARG A 74 -3.82 6.99 -11.96
C ARG A 74 -4.44 8.04 -12.86
N LEU A 75 -4.94 9.14 -12.30
CA LEU A 75 -5.50 10.25 -13.08
C LEU A 75 -4.44 10.93 -13.95
N ARG A 76 -3.17 10.90 -13.52
CA ARG A 76 -2.02 11.36 -14.31
C ARG A 76 -1.58 10.38 -15.41
N GLY A 77 -2.16 9.17 -15.45
CA GLY A 77 -1.80 8.12 -16.40
C GLY A 77 -0.55 7.32 -16.02
N GLU A 78 -0.03 7.46 -14.80
CA GLU A 78 1.23 6.84 -14.36
C GLU A 78 1.06 5.36 -13.94
N LEU A 79 -0.18 4.88 -13.81
CA LEU A 79 -0.54 3.58 -13.22
C LEU A 79 -1.27 2.59 -14.14
N TYR A 80 -1.25 2.82 -15.45
CA TYR A 80 -1.73 1.92 -16.50
C TYR A 80 -0.61 1.10 -17.14
#